data_AF-X0VRQ3-F1
#
_entry.id   AF-X0VRQ3-F1
#
_cell.length_a   1.000
_cell.length_b   1.000
_cell.length_c   1.000
_cell.angle_alpha   90.00
_cell.angle_beta   90.00
_cell.angle_gamma   90.00
#
_symmetry.space_group_name_H-M   'P 1'
#
loop_
_entity.id
_entity.type
_entity.pdbx_description
1 polymer ?
#
loop_
_entity_poly.entity_id
_entity_poly.type
_entity_poly.pdbx_seq_one_letter_code
_entity_poly.pdbx_strand_id
1 'polypeptide(L)' 'FMNLFLKEKINPMIGAAGVSAVPMAARVVQKMGQEANPRNFLLMHAMGPNVAGVIGTATAAGIFLGMLG' A
#
# COMPACT_ATOMS: atom_id res chain seq x y z
N PHE A 1 -9.77 7.64 -4.15
CA PHE A 1 -9.72 9.11 -4.10
C PHE A 1 -8.63 9.69 -5.02
N MET A 2 -7.38 9.25 -4.93
CA MET A 2 -6.28 9.73 -5.80
C MET A 2 -6.58 9.72 -7.30
N ASN A 3 -7.28 8.70 -7.81
CA ASN A 3 -7.65 8.58 -9.23
C ASN A 3 -8.62 9.66 -9.76
N LEU A 4 -9.18 10.51 -8.89
CA LEU A 4 -10.03 11.63 -9.29
C LEU A 4 -9.22 12.86 -9.69
N PHE A 5 -7.97 12.98 -9.21
CA PHE A 5 -7.13 14.16 -9.38
C PHE A 5 -5.87 13.88 -10.19
N LEU A 6 -5.42 12.63 -10.25
CA LEU A 6 -4.23 12.25 -11.00
C LEU A 6 -4.53 12.09 -12.49
N LYS A 7 -3.62 12.62 -13.32
CA LYS A 7 -3.60 12.38 -14.78
C LYS A 7 -3.31 10.91 -15.10
N GLU A 8 -2.33 10.33 -14.40
CA GLU A 8 -2.04 8.89 -14.45
C GLU A 8 -2.75 8.17 -13.30
N LYS A 9 -3.69 7.29 -13.64
CA LYS A 9 -4.51 6.58 -12.66
C LYS A 9 -3.72 5.46 -12.01
N ILE A 10 -3.84 5.34 -10.70
CA ILE A 10 -3.22 4.27 -9.90
C ILE A 10 -4.19 3.10 -9.81
N ASN A 11 -3.67 1.88 -9.88
CA ASN A 11 -4.50 0.70 -9.63
C ASN A 11 -4.97 0.68 -8.16
N PRO A 12 -6.28 0.69 -7.88
CA PRO A 12 -6.77 0.74 -6.50
C PRO A 12 -6.30 -0.44 -5.63
N MET A 13 -5.96 -1.59 -6.22
CA MET A 13 -5.40 -2.73 -5.48
C MET A 13 -4.04 -2.40 -4.84
N ILE A 14 -3.25 -1.50 -5.44
CA ILE A 14 -1.98 -1.02 -4.88
C ILE A 14 -2.22 -0.26 -3.56
N GLY A 15 -3.37 0.42 -3.42
CA GLY A 15 -3.74 1.08 -2.17
C GLY A 15 -3.92 0.10 -1.01
N ALA A 16 -4.47 -1.09 -1.26
CA ALA A 16 -4.60 -2.14 -0.24
C ALA A 16 -3.25 -2.71 0.23
N ALA A 17 -2.20 -2.57 -0.59
CA ALA A 17 -0.84 -2.95 -0.19
C ALA A 17 -0.25 -2.02 0.88
N GLY A 18 -0.89 -0.88 1.17
CA GLY A 18 -0.45 0.09 2.19
C GLY A 18 -0.59 -0.40 3.64
N VAL A 19 -1.18 -1.56 3.88
CA VAL A 19 -1.12 -2.21 5.20
C VAL A 19 0.33 -2.61 5.48
N SER A 20 0.82 -2.30 6.69
CA SER A 20 2.22 -2.45 7.13
C SER A 20 2.70 -3.90 7.30
N ALA A 21 2.14 -4.86 6.55
CA ALA A 21 2.53 -6.26 6.55
C ALA A 21 3.54 -6.53 5.42
N VAL A 22 4.81 -6.16 5.66
CA VAL A 22 5.91 -6.37 4.70
C VAL A 22 6.41 -7.83 4.77
N PRO A 23 6.63 -8.54 3.65
CA PRO A 23 6.27 -8.20 2.26
C PRO A 23 4.89 -8.77 1.83
N MET A 24 4.12 -9.36 2.76
CA MET A 24 2.93 -10.15 2.45
C MET A 24 1.79 -9.33 1.82
N ALA A 25 1.51 -8.11 2.27
CA ALA A 25 0.44 -7.30 1.69
C ALA A 25 0.66 -7.02 0.19
N ALA A 26 1.91 -6.77 -0.21
CA ALA A 26 2.27 -6.59 -1.61
C ALA A 26 2.15 -7.91 -2.41
N ARG A 27 2.45 -9.06 -1.80
CA ARG A 27 2.30 -10.38 -2.44
C ARG A 27 0.83 -10.77 -2.63
N VAL A 28 -0.05 -10.46 -1.67
CA VAL A 28 -1.50 -10.69 -1.80
C VAL A 28 -2.07 -9.85 -2.94
N VAL A 29 -1.69 -8.58 -3.01
CA VAL A 29 -2.09 -7.70 -4.12
C VAL A 29 -1.56 -8.20 -5.47
N GLN A 30 -0.32 -8.69 -5.52
CA GLN A 30 0.22 -9.34 -6.73
C GLN A 30 -0.61 -10.56 -7.13
N LYS A 31 -0.96 -11.44 -6.19
CA LYS A 31 -1.78 -12.63 -6.47
C LYS A 31 -3.16 -12.26 -7.02
N MET A 32 -3.87 -11.36 -6.34
CA MET A 32 -5.18 -10.87 -6.80
C MET A 32 -5.09 -10.15 -8.16
N GLY A 33 -4.02 -9.39 -8.38
CA GLY A 33 -3.77 -8.72 -9.65
C GLY A 33 -3.53 -9.70 -10.81
N GLN A 34 -2.85 -10.81 -10.54
CA GLN A 34 -2.59 -11.88 -11.50
C GLN A 34 -3.84 -12.72 -11.80
N GLU A 35 -4.70 -12.94 -10.80
CA GLU A 35 -6.01 -13.58 -10.99
C GLU A 35 -6.93 -12.73 -11.88
N ALA A 36 -6.91 -11.40 -11.71
CA ALA A 36 -7.67 -10.50 -12.57
C ALA A 36 -7.05 -10.32 -13.97
N ASN A 37 -5.72 -10.28 -14.05
CA ASN A 37 -4.97 -10.18 -15.31
C ASN A 37 -3.55 -10.78 -15.14
N PRO A 38 -3.24 -11.91 -15.80
CA PRO A 38 -1.93 -12.58 -15.70
C PRO A 38 -0.75 -11.73 -16.16
N ARG A 39 -0.97 -10.68 -16.97
CA ARG A 39 0.08 -9.76 -17.42
C ARG A 39 0.29 -8.56 -16.48
N ASN A 40 -0.49 -8.44 -15.41
CA ASN A 40 -0.45 -7.30 -14.50
C ASN A 40 0.48 -7.58 -13.31
N PHE A 41 1.71 -7.06 -13.37
CA PHE A 41 2.72 -7.22 -12.32
C PHE A 41 2.73 -6.01 -11.38
N LEU A 42 2.07 -6.15 -10.24
CA LEU A 42 1.87 -5.12 -9.24
C LEU A 42 2.92 -5.15 -8.12
N LEU A 43 3.65 -6.26 -7.91
CA LEU A 43 4.55 -6.43 -6.76
C LEU A 43 5.54 -5.28 -6.59
N MET A 44 6.22 -4.86 -7.68
CA MET A 44 7.21 -3.79 -7.63
C MET A 44 6.59 -2.42 -7.32
N HIS A 45 5.37 -2.16 -7.79
CA HIS A 45 4.65 -0.91 -7.52
C HIS A 45 3.99 -0.91 -6.13
N ALA A 46 3.55 -2.07 -5.65
CA ALA A 46 2.88 -2.27 -4.37
C ALA A 46 3.82 -2.21 -3.17
N MET A 47 5.13 -2.40 -3.38
CA MET A 47 6.12 -2.28 -2.29
C MET A 47 6.24 -0.84 -1.76
N GLY A 48 6.09 0.18 -2.61
CA GLY A 48 6.14 1.58 -2.19
C GLY A 48 5.12 1.91 -1.10
N PRO A 49 3.82 1.68 -1.35
CA PRO A 49 2.78 1.85 -0.33
C PRO A 49 2.98 0.98 0.92
N ASN A 50 3.47 -0.26 0.77
CA ASN A 50 3.68 -1.15 1.92
C ASN A 50 4.73 -0.59 2.90
N VAL A 51 5.85 -0.07 2.38
CA VAL A 51 6.86 0.62 3.20
C VAL A 51 6.30 1.91 3.79
N ALA A 52 5.53 2.69 3.02
CA ALA A 52 4.85 3.89 3.52
C ALA A 52 3.90 3.56 4.68
N GLY A 53 3.24 2.39 4.65
CA GLY A 53 2.40 1.89 5.73
C GLY A 53 3.16 1.71 7.05
N VAL A 54 4.34 1.08 7.02
CA VAL A 54 5.19 0.89 8.21
C VAL A 54 5.65 2.23 8.79
N ILE A 55 6.04 3.17 7.94
CA ILE A 55 6.44 4.51 8.38
C ILE A 55 5.24 5.24 8.99
N GLY A 56 4.08 5.17 8.33
CA GLY A 56 2.85 5.81 8.80
C GLY A 56 2.39 5.29 10.16
N THR A 57 2.47 3.98 10.40
CA THR A 57 2.12 3.41 11.72
C THR A 57 3.11 3.84 12.81
N ALA A 58 4.41 3.88 12.51
CA ALA A 58 5.42 4.39 13.45
C ALA A 58 5.20 5.87 13.79
N THR A 59 4.90 6.72 12.79
CA THR A 59 4.58 8.13 13.00
C THR A 59 3.30 8.30 13.83
N ALA A 60 2.23 7.57 13.50
CA ALA A 60 0.99 7.61 14.26
C ALA A 60 1.22 7.20 15.72
N ALA A 61 1.94 6.10 15.95
CA ALA A 61 2.29 5.64 17.29
C ALA A 61 3.10 6.70 18.07
N GLY A 62 4.07 7.35 17.43
CA GLY A 62 4.85 8.43 18.05
C GLY A 62 3.99 9.64 18.44
N ILE A 63 3.05 10.04 17.60
CA ILE A 63 2.11 11.13 17.91
C ILE A 63 1.20 10.74 19.08
N PHE A 64 0.64 9.53 19.07
CA PHE A 64 -0.19 9.05 20.17
C PHE A 64 0.58 9.00 21.49
N LEU A 65 1.82 8.54 21.45
CA LEU A 65 2.67 8.50 22.65
C LEU A 65 2.95 9.91 23.18
N GLY A 66 3.22 10.89 22.30
CA GLY A 66 3.46 12.27 22.70
C GLY A 66 2.20 13.05 23.13
N MET A 67 1.01 12.57 22.78
CA MET A 67 -0.26 13.16 23.23
C MET A 67 -0.78 12.54 24.53
N LEU A 68 -0.50 11.26 24.77
CA LEU A 68 -1.03 10.48 25.89
C LEU A 68 -0.01 10.24 27.01
N GLY A 69 1.29 10.32 26.72
CA GLY A 69 2.39 10.23 27.68
C GLY A 69 2.82 11.60 28.18
#